data_AF-A0A163KSD8-F1
#
_entry.id   AF-A0A163KSD8-F1
#
_cell.length_a   1.000
_cell.length_b   1.000
_cell.length_c   1.000
_cell.angle_alpha   90.00
_cell.angle_beta   90.00
_cell.angle_gamma   90.00
#
_symmetry.space_group_name_H-M   'P 1'
#
loop_
_entity.id
_entity.type
_entity.pdbx_description
1 polymer ?
#
loop_
_entity_poly.entity_id
_entity_poly.type
_entity_poly.pdbx_seq_one_letter_code
_entity_poly.pdbx_strand_id
1 'polypeptide(L)'
;MAIIEVVKYEGPPDVFAWRYPNQELGTWTQLIVHETQEAILYKGGQALDSFSAGRHTLSTANIPILSNIINIPFGGKSPFTAEVWFVNKLRSLDVKWGTSSPIQLQDPKYNIIVSLRAFGQFGVQISDPRKFLATMVGTLPTFDQSTLVKYYRGVLMSNITEIISSYIVHKKISVVEINAYIAEISKHIMEAIAVSFEEMGITLLNFYVDSINIPENDPAAIRIKEALAKKAEMDIIGYTYHQERTFNTLEGAAKNPGSPAAVMGTGLGMGLGMVGPMYETVGQMFESSRVREKKDIQVIQKACAKCGTLNGEESRFCSGCGHSILTKPEEQTVKTIPCSDCGQPLPPNAKFCLHCGDPYHACPKCGHDHPAGAVKCPDCGALLPMPCRECGELVDAEAKFCPSCGSSQVLACPGCNHEIKPGQKFCMECGHKLTWNESEGRE
;
A
#
# COMPACT_ATOMS: atom_id res chain seq x y z
N MET A 1 10.85 57.16 -1.26
CA MET A 1 9.65 56.40 -0.87
C MET A 1 8.55 56.73 -1.85
N ALA A 2 7.90 55.72 -2.45
CA ALA A 2 6.78 55.97 -3.33
C ALA A 2 5.64 56.66 -2.55
N ILE A 3 5.01 57.66 -3.18
CA ILE A 3 3.91 58.44 -2.58
C ILE A 3 2.63 57.58 -2.48
N ILE A 4 2.56 56.50 -3.28
CA ILE A 4 1.45 55.57 -3.37
C ILE A 4 2.03 54.15 -3.34
N GLU A 5 1.62 53.36 -2.36
CA GLU A 5 1.90 51.93 -2.27
C GLU A 5 0.84 51.16 -3.06
N VAL A 6 1.23 50.12 -3.79
CA VAL A 6 0.31 49.26 -4.53
C VAL A 6 0.34 47.87 -3.89
N VAL A 7 -0.81 47.45 -3.37
CA VAL A 7 -1.02 46.11 -2.81
C VAL A 7 -1.82 45.30 -3.82
N LYS A 8 -1.26 44.17 -4.24
CA LYS A 8 -1.90 43.24 -5.17
C LYS A 8 -1.48 41.82 -4.81
N TYR A 9 -2.21 40.85 -5.35
CA TYR A 9 -1.84 39.45 -5.17
C TYR A 9 -0.53 39.13 -5.89
N GLU A 10 0.46 38.66 -5.13
CA GLU A 10 1.74 38.12 -5.62
C GLU A 10 2.03 36.74 -5.01
N GLY A 11 0.97 36.08 -4.53
CA GLY A 11 1.06 34.75 -3.94
C GLY A 11 1.31 33.65 -4.97
N PRO A 12 1.70 32.45 -4.51
CA PRO A 12 1.92 31.30 -5.39
C PRO A 12 0.62 30.83 -6.06
N PRO A 13 0.70 30.14 -7.22
CA PRO A 13 -0.46 29.49 -7.82
C PRO A 13 -1.05 28.42 -6.87
N ASP A 14 -2.30 28.01 -7.10
CA ASP A 14 -2.99 26.93 -6.38
C ASP A 14 -3.18 27.13 -4.87
N VAL A 15 -3.17 28.39 -4.44
CA VAL A 15 -3.47 28.80 -3.06
C VAL A 15 -4.93 29.24 -2.95
N PHE A 16 -5.61 28.89 -1.86
CA PHE A 16 -6.98 29.38 -1.58
C PHE A 16 -6.98 30.71 -0.83
N ALA A 17 -6.04 30.92 0.10
CA ALA A 17 -5.87 32.19 0.79
C ALA A 17 -4.39 32.54 0.99
N TRP A 18 -4.06 33.81 0.82
CA TRP A 18 -2.71 34.33 0.99
C TRP A 18 -2.74 35.68 1.72
N ARG A 19 -1.91 35.80 2.75
CA ARG A 19 -1.73 37.05 3.48
C ARG A 19 -0.63 37.88 2.83
N TYR A 20 -0.93 39.13 2.52
CA TYR A 20 0.06 40.09 2.05
C TYR A 20 1.14 40.32 3.14
N PRO A 21 2.44 40.26 2.81
CA PRO A 21 3.51 40.28 3.83
C PRO A 21 3.63 41.59 4.61
N ASN A 22 3.38 42.73 3.98
CA ASN A 22 3.50 44.04 4.63
C ASN A 22 2.19 44.42 5.33
N GLN A 23 2.28 44.77 6.61
CA GLN A 23 1.14 45.18 7.43
C GLN A 23 1.04 46.70 7.60
N GLU A 24 2.09 47.44 7.27
CA GLU A 24 2.12 48.89 7.38
C GLU A 24 1.59 49.50 6.08
N LEU A 25 0.30 49.82 6.08
CA LEU A 25 -0.37 50.38 4.90
C LEU A 25 -0.45 51.89 4.99
N GLY A 26 -0.08 52.57 3.91
CA GLY A 26 -0.27 54.00 3.75
C GLY A 26 -1.74 54.41 3.58
N THR A 27 -2.06 55.68 3.90
CA THR A 27 -3.42 56.26 3.80
C THR A 27 -3.98 56.32 2.37
N TRP A 28 -3.13 56.13 1.36
CA TRP A 28 -3.49 56.17 -0.06
C TRP A 28 -3.08 54.90 -0.81
N THR A 29 -2.93 53.80 -0.08
CA THR A 29 -2.57 52.51 -0.67
C THR A 29 -3.62 52.09 -1.71
N GLN A 30 -3.15 51.73 -2.90
CA GLN A 30 -3.98 51.21 -3.99
C GLN A 30 -4.03 49.69 -3.88
N LEU A 31 -5.20 49.17 -3.55
CA LEU A 31 -5.48 47.73 -3.53
C LEU A 31 -5.99 47.30 -4.91
N ILE A 32 -5.35 46.32 -5.53
CA ILE A 32 -5.77 45.72 -6.80
C ILE A 32 -6.20 44.28 -6.53
N VAL A 33 -7.46 43.98 -6.80
CA VAL A 33 -8.06 42.65 -6.64
C VAL A 33 -8.40 42.09 -8.02
N HIS A 34 -7.95 40.87 -8.32
CA HIS A 34 -8.26 40.23 -9.60
C HIS A 34 -9.73 39.74 -9.66
N GLU A 35 -10.25 39.49 -10.86
CA GLU A 35 -11.65 39.06 -11.09
C GLU A 35 -12.05 37.80 -10.31
N THR A 36 -11.10 36.89 -10.11
CA THR A 36 -11.32 35.61 -9.45
C THR A 36 -10.96 35.64 -7.97
N GLN A 37 -10.83 36.84 -7.40
CA GLN A 37 -10.39 37.07 -6.03
C GLN A 37 -11.34 37.97 -5.26
N GLU A 38 -11.25 37.85 -3.94
CA GLU A 38 -11.80 38.79 -2.99
C GLU A 38 -10.73 39.10 -1.96
N ALA A 39 -10.54 40.38 -1.64
CA ALA A 39 -9.59 40.80 -0.63
C ALA A 39 -10.31 41.15 0.67
N ILE A 40 -9.82 40.68 1.81
CA ILE A 40 -10.36 40.97 3.14
C ILE A 40 -9.31 41.73 3.94
N LEU A 41 -9.73 42.85 4.54
CA LEU A 41 -8.88 43.64 5.43
C LEU A 41 -9.13 43.22 6.88
N TYR A 42 -8.07 42.82 7.58
CA TYR A 42 -8.08 42.54 9.01
C TYR A 42 -7.38 43.65 9.79
N LYS A 43 -7.94 44.03 10.93
CA LYS A 43 -7.27 44.91 11.89
C LYS A 43 -7.63 44.50 13.31
N GLY A 44 -6.64 44.46 14.20
CA GLY A 44 -6.85 44.09 15.60
C GLY A 44 -7.47 42.70 15.76
N GLY A 45 -7.19 41.78 14.83
CA GLY A 45 -7.74 40.43 14.82
C GLY A 45 -9.18 40.30 14.28
N GLN A 46 -9.79 41.36 13.77
CA GLN A 46 -11.15 41.32 13.22
C GLN A 46 -11.17 41.58 11.71
N ALA A 47 -11.98 40.81 10.99
CA ALA A 47 -12.27 41.04 9.58
C ALA A 47 -13.17 42.28 9.44
N LEU A 48 -12.67 43.35 8.84
CA LEU A 48 -13.39 44.61 8.71
C LEU A 48 -14.14 44.67 7.38
N ASP A 49 -13.45 45.01 6.30
CA ASP A 49 -14.04 45.20 4.97
C ASP A 49 -13.59 44.12 3.99
N SER A 50 -14.42 43.89 2.98
CA SER A 50 -14.15 42.99 1.86
C SER A 50 -14.25 43.76 0.54
N PHE A 51 -13.31 43.50 -0.35
CA PHE A 51 -13.14 44.20 -1.62
C PHE A 51 -13.26 43.19 -2.76
N SER A 52 -14.23 43.41 -3.64
CA SER A 52 -14.40 42.64 -4.87
C SER A 52 -13.30 42.98 -5.89
N ALA A 53 -13.33 42.30 -7.04
CA ALA A 53 -12.49 42.61 -8.18
C ALA A 53 -12.46 44.11 -8.54
N GLY A 54 -11.29 44.61 -8.90
CA GLY A 54 -11.08 46.00 -9.30
C GLY A 54 -9.96 46.71 -8.54
N ARG A 55 -9.84 48.01 -8.80
CA ARG A 55 -8.90 48.90 -8.11
C ARG A 55 -9.65 49.65 -7.01
N HIS A 56 -9.12 49.59 -5.80
CA HIS A 56 -9.68 50.23 -4.61
C HIS A 56 -8.62 51.12 -3.97
N THR A 57 -9.04 52.25 -3.41
CA THR A 57 -8.15 53.11 -2.60
C THR A 57 -8.46 52.87 -1.14
N LEU A 58 -7.49 52.32 -0.40
CA LEU A 58 -7.59 52.11 1.03
C LEU A 58 -7.35 53.43 1.75
N SER A 59 -8.41 54.05 2.24
CA SER A 59 -8.33 55.21 3.13
C SER A 59 -9.18 54.95 4.37
N THR A 60 -8.73 55.47 5.52
CA THR A 60 -9.44 55.32 6.80
C THR A 60 -10.84 55.92 6.79
N ALA A 61 -11.11 56.88 5.91
CA ALA A 61 -12.43 57.48 5.69
C ALA A 61 -13.36 56.60 4.83
N ASN A 62 -12.81 55.79 3.93
CA ASN A 62 -13.58 54.95 3.00
C ASN A 62 -13.91 53.56 3.56
N ILE A 63 -13.38 53.21 4.72
CA ILE A 63 -13.58 51.91 5.37
C ILE A 63 -14.54 52.15 6.56
N PRO A 64 -15.85 51.84 6.42
CA PRO A 64 -16.89 52.27 7.36
C PRO A 64 -16.59 51.93 8.81
N ILE A 65 -15.99 50.76 9.07
CA ILE A 65 -15.70 50.29 10.43
C ILE A 65 -14.43 50.97 11.00
N LEU A 66 -13.45 51.33 10.16
CA LEU A 66 -12.23 52.02 10.62
C LEU A 66 -12.45 53.50 10.91
N SER A 67 -13.40 54.14 10.22
CA SER A 67 -13.72 55.55 10.39
C SER A 67 -14.12 55.89 11.84
N ASN A 68 -14.74 54.93 12.55
CA ASN A 68 -15.16 55.10 13.94
C ASN A 68 -14.03 54.94 14.98
N ILE A 69 -12.88 54.38 14.60
CA ILE A 69 -11.82 53.96 15.53
C ILE A 69 -10.62 54.93 15.53
N ILE A 70 -10.46 55.77 14.50
CA ILE A 70 -9.22 56.55 14.29
C ILE A 70 -9.52 58.06 14.39
N ASN A 71 -9.61 58.57 15.62
CA ASN A 71 -9.50 60.00 15.94
C ASN A 71 -8.21 60.26 16.72
N ILE A 72 -7.04 60.15 16.07
CA ILE A 72 -5.74 60.48 16.69
C ILE A 72 -4.96 61.43 15.75
N PRO A 73 -4.37 62.54 16.25
CA PRO A 73 -3.77 63.59 15.42
C PRO A 73 -2.33 63.22 15.03
N PHE A 74 -2.14 62.33 14.07
CA PHE A 74 -0.83 61.87 13.60
C PHE A 74 -0.26 62.66 12.41
N GLY A 75 -0.20 63.99 12.50
CA GLY A 75 0.69 64.81 11.65
C GLY A 75 0.64 64.60 10.13
N GLY A 76 -0.49 64.15 9.56
CA GLY A 76 -0.69 63.99 8.12
C GLY A 76 -0.13 62.71 7.47
N LYS A 77 0.51 61.80 8.22
CA LYS A 77 0.91 60.47 7.74
C LYS A 77 0.88 59.47 8.90
N SER A 78 -0.20 58.71 9.01
CA SER A 78 -0.26 57.57 9.93
C SER A 78 -0.37 56.29 9.10
N PRO A 79 0.69 55.48 9.01
CA PRO A 79 0.53 54.10 8.57
C PRO A 79 -0.43 53.44 9.56
N PHE A 80 -1.51 52.85 9.06
CA PHE A 80 -2.37 52.02 9.91
C PHE A 80 -1.91 50.58 9.74
N THR A 81 -1.65 49.90 10.85
CA THR A 81 -1.32 48.48 10.83
C THR A 81 -2.59 47.70 10.52
N ALA A 82 -2.61 47.01 9.39
CA ALA A 82 -3.70 46.14 8.96
C ALA A 82 -3.17 45.02 8.06
N GLU A 83 -3.84 43.87 8.07
CA GLU A 83 -3.49 42.75 7.21
C GLU A 83 -4.42 42.70 6.01
N VAL A 84 -3.87 42.51 4.81
CA VAL A 84 -4.66 42.26 3.60
C VAL A 84 -4.58 40.78 3.25
N TRP A 85 -5.73 40.15 3.19
CA TRP A 85 -5.89 38.76 2.82
C TRP A 85 -6.50 38.66 1.43
N PHE A 86 -5.84 37.96 0.52
CA PHE A 86 -6.41 37.63 -0.78
C PHE A 86 -6.95 36.21 -0.75
N VAL A 87 -8.23 36.06 -1.09
CA VAL A 87 -8.91 34.76 -1.18
C VAL A 87 -9.24 34.48 -2.64
N ASN A 88 -8.73 33.36 -3.16
CA ASN A 88 -9.01 32.90 -4.51
C ASN A 88 -10.34 32.16 -4.54
N LYS A 89 -11.26 32.63 -5.39
CA LYS A 89 -12.62 32.08 -5.59
C LYS A 89 -12.72 31.18 -6.84
N LEU A 90 -11.57 30.81 -7.41
CA LEU A 90 -11.51 29.84 -8.51
C LEU A 90 -12.08 28.49 -8.07
N ARG A 91 -12.70 27.79 -9.03
CA ARG A 91 -13.20 26.43 -8.82
C ARG A 91 -12.03 25.46 -8.96
N SER A 92 -11.56 24.90 -7.85
CA SER A 92 -10.57 23.82 -7.88
C SER A 92 -11.32 22.49 -8.06
N LEU A 93 -11.12 21.81 -9.19
CA LEU A 93 -11.92 20.62 -9.56
C LEU A 93 -11.18 19.28 -9.37
N ASP A 94 -9.86 19.31 -9.14
CA ASP A 94 -8.98 18.13 -9.04
C ASP A 94 -8.34 18.03 -7.64
N VAL A 95 -9.17 18.06 -6.59
CA VAL A 95 -8.71 17.79 -5.23
C VAL A 95 -8.72 16.29 -4.96
N LYS A 96 -7.55 15.67 -5.11
CA LYS A 96 -7.38 14.22 -4.95
C LYS A 96 -7.54 13.78 -3.50
N TRP A 97 -8.17 12.63 -3.32
CA TRP A 97 -8.30 11.95 -2.05
C TRP A 97 -8.07 10.44 -2.18
N GLY A 98 -7.70 9.81 -1.08
CA GLY A 98 -7.56 8.36 -1.00
C GLY A 98 -7.59 7.88 0.45
N THR A 99 -8.05 6.64 0.64
CA THR A 99 -8.05 5.97 1.94
C THR A 99 -6.62 5.86 2.47
N SER A 100 -6.33 6.50 3.61
CA SER A 100 -5.00 6.45 4.23
C SER A 100 -4.66 5.08 4.81
N SER A 101 -5.68 4.34 5.25
CA SER A 101 -5.58 2.96 5.72
C SER A 101 -6.57 2.09 4.95
N PRO A 102 -6.26 0.80 4.69
CA PRO A 102 -7.22 -0.10 4.07
C PRO A 102 -8.49 -0.26 4.93
N ILE A 103 -9.64 -0.29 4.28
CA ILE A 103 -10.93 -0.59 4.88
C ILE A 103 -11.06 -2.11 4.98
N GLN A 104 -10.97 -2.66 6.19
CA GLN A 104 -11.16 -4.09 6.41
C GLN A 104 -12.65 -4.42 6.49
N LEU A 105 -13.09 -5.36 5.66
CA LEU A 105 -14.46 -5.86 5.73
C LEU A 105 -14.55 -7.29 5.20
N GLN A 106 -15.63 -7.97 5.56
CA GLN A 106 -15.95 -9.29 5.04
C GLN A 106 -16.84 -9.16 3.82
N ASP A 107 -16.40 -9.70 2.68
CA ASP A 107 -17.23 -9.75 1.48
C ASP A 107 -18.49 -10.59 1.76
N PRO A 108 -19.70 -10.06 1.52
CA PRO A 108 -20.95 -10.72 1.90
C PRO A 108 -21.30 -11.94 1.05
N LYS A 109 -20.67 -12.10 -0.13
CA LYS A 109 -20.93 -13.19 -1.08
C LYS A 109 -19.97 -14.36 -0.88
N TYR A 110 -18.69 -14.07 -0.65
CA TYR A 110 -17.65 -15.08 -0.49
C TYR A 110 -17.27 -15.33 0.98
N ASN A 111 -17.73 -14.48 1.90
CA ASN A 111 -17.44 -14.56 3.33
C ASN A 111 -15.92 -14.46 3.65
N ILE A 112 -15.16 -13.82 2.78
CA ILE A 112 -13.71 -13.62 2.87
C ILE A 112 -13.42 -12.20 3.35
N ILE A 113 -12.53 -12.06 4.33
CA ILE A 113 -12.04 -10.75 4.78
C ILE A 113 -11.13 -10.17 3.70
N VAL A 114 -11.41 -8.95 3.28
CA VAL A 114 -10.68 -8.20 2.25
C VAL A 114 -10.28 -6.83 2.77
N SER A 115 -9.16 -6.32 2.29
CA SER A 115 -8.68 -4.98 2.62
C SER A 115 -8.90 -4.05 1.43
N LEU A 116 -9.97 -3.25 1.46
CA LEU A 116 -10.26 -2.33 0.35
C LEU A 116 -9.46 -1.03 0.46
N ARG A 117 -9.15 -0.45 -0.70
CA ARG A 117 -8.73 0.93 -0.83
C ARG A 117 -9.67 1.64 -1.78
N ALA A 118 -9.92 2.91 -1.50
CA ALA A 118 -10.70 3.78 -2.36
C ALA A 118 -9.96 5.08 -2.61
N PHE A 119 -10.08 5.61 -3.81
CA PHE A 119 -9.51 6.89 -4.19
C PHE A 119 -10.40 7.59 -5.20
N GLY A 120 -10.21 8.90 -5.31
CA GLY A 120 -10.87 9.72 -6.29
C GLY A 120 -10.49 11.18 -6.16
N GLN A 121 -11.41 12.04 -6.56
CA GLN A 121 -11.23 13.48 -6.54
C GLN A 121 -12.53 14.19 -6.17
N PHE A 122 -12.40 15.41 -5.65
CA PHE A 122 -13.53 16.29 -5.40
C PHE A 122 -13.19 17.72 -5.80
N GLY A 123 -14.23 18.51 -6.02
CA GLY A 123 -14.12 19.90 -6.42
C GLY A 123 -14.62 20.84 -5.34
N VAL A 124 -13.91 21.93 -5.11
CA VAL A 124 -14.25 22.95 -4.11
C VAL A 124 -14.18 24.36 -4.70
N GLN A 125 -14.95 25.24 -4.08
CA GLN A 125 -14.86 26.68 -4.31
C GLN A 125 -15.05 27.42 -2.98
N ILE A 126 -14.25 28.46 -2.74
CA ILE A 126 -14.49 29.34 -1.59
C ILE A 126 -15.68 30.25 -1.90
N SER A 127 -16.78 30.04 -1.18
CA SER A 127 -18.03 30.78 -1.36
C SER A 127 -18.20 31.92 -0.36
N ASP A 128 -17.75 31.72 0.89
CA ASP A 128 -17.69 32.75 1.93
C ASP A 128 -16.25 32.94 2.41
N PRO A 129 -15.51 33.92 1.84
CA PRO A 129 -14.14 34.22 2.22
C PRO A 129 -13.94 34.59 3.68
N ARG A 130 -14.91 35.27 4.32
CA ARG A 130 -14.78 35.68 5.73
C ARG A 130 -14.88 34.49 6.65
N LYS A 131 -15.91 33.66 6.43
CA LYS A 131 -16.10 32.42 7.18
C LYS A 131 -14.91 31.49 6.98
N PHE A 132 -14.47 31.31 5.74
CA PHE A 132 -13.30 30.51 5.40
C PHE A 132 -12.02 30.95 6.12
N LEU A 133 -11.68 32.24 6.09
CA LEU A 133 -10.50 32.74 6.80
C LEU A 133 -10.61 32.51 8.32
N ALA A 134 -11.78 32.78 8.90
CA ALA A 134 -12.02 32.67 10.34
C ALA A 134 -12.01 31.21 10.84
N THR A 135 -12.53 30.26 10.04
CA THR A 135 -12.65 28.86 10.45
C THR A 135 -11.47 28.00 10.03
N MET A 136 -10.87 28.24 8.86
CA MET A 136 -9.88 27.32 8.26
C MET A 136 -8.45 27.83 8.32
N VAL A 137 -8.23 29.13 8.10
CA VAL A 137 -6.88 29.66 7.85
C VAL A 137 -6.16 30.03 9.15
N GLY A 138 -6.89 30.55 10.14
CA GLY A 138 -6.35 30.87 11.45
C GLY A 138 -5.16 31.84 11.36
N THR A 139 -3.97 31.38 11.76
CA THR A 139 -2.73 32.19 11.76
C THR A 139 -1.74 31.82 10.66
N LEU A 140 -2.09 30.89 9.76
CA LEU A 140 -1.21 30.53 8.65
C LEU A 140 -0.99 31.75 7.75
N PRO A 141 0.18 31.95 7.11
CA PRO A 141 0.35 33.02 6.13
C PRO A 141 -0.26 32.68 4.76
N THR A 142 -0.43 31.38 4.48
CA THR A 142 -0.92 30.84 3.22
C THR A 142 -1.73 29.57 3.52
N PHE A 143 -2.84 29.37 2.80
CA PHE A 143 -3.65 28.17 2.85
C PHE A 143 -3.82 27.59 1.45
N ASP A 144 -3.30 26.40 1.22
CA ASP A 144 -3.24 25.73 -0.08
C ASP A 144 -4.08 24.44 -0.12
N GLN A 145 -4.07 23.78 -1.28
CA GLN A 145 -4.78 22.51 -1.48
C GLN A 145 -4.30 21.38 -0.57
N SER A 146 -2.99 21.31 -0.29
CA SER A 146 -2.44 20.27 0.58
C SER A 146 -2.92 20.43 2.03
N THR A 147 -2.99 21.67 2.52
CA THR A 147 -3.51 22.00 3.85
C THR A 147 -5.00 21.68 3.97
N LEU A 148 -5.78 21.99 2.92
CA LEU A 148 -7.21 21.62 2.87
C LEU A 148 -7.39 20.11 3.09
N VAL A 149 -6.73 19.28 2.27
CA VAL A 149 -6.85 17.82 2.35
C VAL A 149 -6.40 17.31 3.73
N LYS A 150 -5.33 17.89 4.29
CA LYS A 150 -4.83 17.53 5.62
C LYS A 150 -5.87 17.76 6.71
N TYR A 151 -6.54 18.91 6.72
CA TYR A 151 -7.51 19.27 7.76
C TYR A 151 -8.80 18.46 7.64
N TYR A 152 -9.25 18.17 6.43
CA TYR A 152 -10.48 17.41 6.19
C TYR A 152 -10.31 15.90 6.21
N ARG A 153 -9.08 15.40 6.33
CA ARG A 153 -8.78 13.96 6.25
C ARG A 153 -9.66 13.14 7.18
N GLY A 154 -9.83 13.55 8.44
CA GLY A 154 -10.64 12.82 9.41
C GLY A 154 -12.11 12.71 8.99
N VAL A 155 -12.74 13.84 8.64
CA VAL A 155 -14.14 13.91 8.20
C VAL A 155 -14.35 13.11 6.92
N LEU A 156 -13.47 13.27 5.93
CA LEU A 156 -13.53 12.52 4.68
C LEU A 156 -13.41 11.03 4.93
N MET A 157 -12.36 10.58 5.63
CA MET A 157 -12.09 9.16 5.84
C MET A 157 -13.21 8.47 6.64
N SER A 158 -13.77 9.15 7.64
CA SER A 158 -14.88 8.63 8.43
C SER A 158 -16.11 8.37 7.56
N ASN A 159 -16.57 9.37 6.81
CA ASN A 159 -17.76 9.26 5.96
C ASN A 159 -17.57 8.28 4.79
N ILE A 160 -16.40 8.32 4.14
CA ILE A 160 -16.07 7.42 3.03
C ILE A 160 -16.07 5.97 3.51
N THR A 161 -15.42 5.68 4.63
CA THR A 161 -15.33 4.33 5.19
C THR A 161 -16.71 3.82 5.59
N GLU A 162 -17.48 4.63 6.33
CA GLU A 162 -18.82 4.27 6.77
C GLU A 162 -19.76 3.96 5.59
N ILE A 163 -19.81 4.85 4.59
CA ILE A 163 -20.73 4.70 3.45
C ILE A 163 -20.34 3.50 2.57
N ILE A 164 -19.05 3.33 2.25
CA ILE A 164 -18.59 2.19 1.44
C ILE A 164 -18.88 0.87 2.16
N SER A 165 -18.51 0.76 3.45
CA SER A 165 -18.76 -0.46 4.24
C SER A 165 -20.25 -0.74 4.38
N SER A 166 -21.06 0.27 4.65
CA SER A 166 -22.52 0.16 4.75
C SER A 166 -23.14 -0.37 3.44
N TYR A 167 -22.68 0.15 2.30
CA TYR A 167 -23.12 -0.32 0.98
C TYR A 167 -22.89 -1.81 0.78
N ILE A 168 -21.66 -2.24 1.05
CA ILE A 168 -21.25 -3.63 0.85
C ILE A 168 -22.05 -4.54 1.75
N VAL A 169 -22.12 -4.22 3.04
CA VAL A 169 -22.72 -5.09 4.06
C VAL A 169 -24.25 -5.12 3.95
N HIS A 170 -24.91 -3.95 3.90
CA HIS A 170 -26.37 -3.88 3.94
C HIS A 170 -27.02 -4.23 2.61
N LYS A 171 -26.46 -3.79 1.47
CA LYS A 171 -26.96 -4.20 0.15
C LYS A 171 -26.43 -5.57 -0.28
N LYS A 172 -25.56 -6.21 0.51
CA LYS A 172 -24.93 -7.51 0.22
C LYS A 172 -24.23 -7.54 -1.14
N ILE A 173 -23.60 -6.44 -1.50
CA ILE A 173 -22.87 -6.29 -2.77
C ILE A 173 -21.48 -6.88 -2.59
N SER A 174 -21.05 -7.76 -3.50
CA SER A 174 -19.66 -8.23 -3.47
C SER A 174 -18.71 -7.09 -3.82
N VAL A 175 -17.53 -7.08 -3.20
CA VAL A 175 -16.46 -6.11 -3.51
C VAL A 175 -16.01 -6.16 -4.97
N VAL A 176 -16.20 -7.29 -5.66
CA VAL A 176 -15.91 -7.44 -7.10
C VAL A 176 -16.94 -6.71 -7.96
N GLU A 177 -18.15 -6.51 -7.45
CA GLU A 177 -19.30 -5.91 -8.15
C GLU A 177 -19.50 -4.43 -7.76
N ILE A 178 -18.75 -3.92 -6.79
CA ILE A 178 -18.96 -2.58 -6.22
C ILE A 178 -18.76 -1.44 -7.21
N ASN A 179 -17.96 -1.65 -8.25
CA ASN A 179 -17.72 -0.65 -9.30
C ASN A 179 -19.02 -0.24 -10.02
N ALA A 180 -20.04 -1.11 -10.05
CA ALA A 180 -21.36 -0.78 -10.62
C ALA A 180 -22.12 0.28 -9.80
N TYR A 181 -21.72 0.52 -8.54
CA TYR A 181 -22.39 1.41 -7.60
C TYR A 181 -21.59 2.68 -7.29
N ILE A 182 -20.44 2.87 -7.93
CA ILE A 182 -19.54 4.01 -7.69
C ILE A 182 -20.26 5.36 -7.80
N ALA A 183 -21.12 5.54 -8.81
CA ALA A 183 -21.86 6.80 -9.00
C ALA A 183 -22.82 7.10 -7.85
N GLU A 184 -23.53 6.08 -7.36
CA GLU A 184 -24.47 6.19 -6.24
C GLU A 184 -23.70 6.47 -4.92
N ILE A 185 -22.60 5.74 -4.70
CA ILE A 185 -21.71 5.94 -3.54
C ILE A 185 -21.12 7.35 -3.54
N SER A 186 -20.63 7.83 -4.69
CA SER A 186 -20.07 9.17 -4.83
C SER A 186 -21.08 10.26 -4.44
N LYS A 187 -22.32 10.11 -4.90
CA LYS A 187 -23.41 11.03 -4.56
C LYS A 187 -23.71 11.03 -3.05
N HIS A 188 -23.83 9.86 -2.44
CA HIS A 188 -24.11 9.77 -1.00
C HIS A 188 -22.98 10.35 -0.15
N ILE A 189 -21.72 10.12 -0.53
CA ILE A 189 -20.58 10.74 0.18
C ILE A 189 -20.63 12.25 0.03
N MET A 190 -20.90 12.77 -1.18
CA MET A 190 -21.03 14.21 -1.42
C MET A 190 -22.08 14.84 -0.49
N GLU A 191 -23.28 14.27 -0.45
CA GLU A 191 -24.40 14.76 0.36
C GLU A 191 -24.07 14.73 1.87
N ALA A 192 -23.39 13.68 2.33
CA ALA A 192 -23.01 13.52 3.74
C ALA A 192 -21.99 14.57 4.21
N ILE A 193 -21.05 14.96 3.36
CA ILE A 193 -19.97 15.89 3.75
C ILE A 193 -20.22 17.35 3.35
N ALA A 194 -21.18 17.62 2.45
CA ALA A 194 -21.44 18.96 1.93
C ALA A 194 -21.67 20.01 3.02
N VAL A 195 -22.51 19.67 4.02
CA VAL A 195 -22.84 20.57 5.14
C VAL A 195 -21.58 20.99 5.92
N SER A 196 -20.68 20.03 6.20
CA SER A 196 -19.42 20.30 6.88
C SER A 196 -18.57 21.32 6.10
N PHE A 197 -18.50 21.20 4.77
CA PHE A 197 -17.77 22.17 3.94
C PHE A 197 -18.43 23.56 3.98
N GLU A 198 -19.76 23.65 3.93
CA GLU A 198 -20.49 24.92 3.97
C GLU A 198 -20.35 25.66 5.31
N GLU A 199 -20.25 24.92 6.42
CA GLU A 199 -19.95 25.48 7.74
C GLU A 199 -18.61 26.24 7.77
N MET A 200 -17.70 25.90 6.86
CA MET A 200 -16.36 26.48 6.74
C MET A 200 -16.22 27.46 5.57
N GLY A 201 -17.34 27.85 4.94
CA GLY A 201 -17.33 28.81 3.83
C GLY A 201 -16.84 28.23 2.51
N ILE A 202 -16.84 26.90 2.38
CA ILE A 202 -16.42 26.19 1.18
C ILE A 202 -17.64 25.49 0.58
N THR A 203 -17.86 25.67 -0.72
CA THR A 203 -18.88 24.92 -1.45
C THR A 203 -18.23 23.70 -2.10
N LEU A 204 -18.77 22.52 -1.79
CA LEU A 204 -18.42 21.28 -2.47
C LEU A 204 -19.16 21.21 -3.82
N LEU A 205 -18.41 21.19 -4.91
CA LEU A 205 -18.95 21.28 -6.27
C LEU A 205 -19.32 19.90 -6.84
N ASN A 206 -18.46 18.92 -6.58
CA ASN A 206 -18.62 17.54 -6.98
C ASN A 206 -17.76 16.65 -6.07
N PHE A 207 -18.08 15.37 -6.05
CA PHE A 207 -17.29 14.34 -5.39
C PHE A 207 -17.36 13.08 -6.25
N TYR A 208 -16.20 12.51 -6.57
CA TYR A 208 -16.08 11.30 -7.37
C TYR A 208 -15.22 10.29 -6.63
N VAL A 209 -15.73 9.07 -6.56
CA VAL A 209 -14.93 7.87 -6.30
C VAL A 209 -14.51 7.35 -7.67
N ASP A 210 -13.21 7.29 -7.94
CA ASP A 210 -12.71 6.80 -9.23
C ASP A 210 -12.58 5.28 -9.20
N SER A 211 -12.17 4.72 -8.07
CA SER A 211 -12.01 3.29 -7.90
C SER A 211 -12.16 2.86 -6.45
N ILE A 212 -12.73 1.67 -6.26
CA ILE A 212 -12.66 0.89 -5.04
C ILE A 212 -12.05 -0.45 -5.42
N ASN A 213 -10.89 -0.78 -4.85
CA ASN A 213 -10.16 -1.99 -5.21
C ASN A 213 -9.59 -2.71 -4.00
N ILE A 214 -9.22 -3.98 -4.20
CA ILE A 214 -8.39 -4.72 -3.27
C ILE A 214 -6.96 -4.66 -3.82
N PRO A 215 -5.94 -4.34 -3.00
CA PRO A 215 -4.54 -4.42 -3.43
C PRO A 215 -4.23 -5.78 -4.07
N GLU A 216 -3.54 -5.78 -5.20
CA GLU A 216 -3.26 -7.02 -5.96
C GLU A 216 -2.47 -8.05 -5.14
N ASN A 217 -1.66 -7.56 -4.20
CA ASN A 217 -0.80 -8.37 -3.34
C ASN A 217 -1.56 -8.94 -2.13
N ASP A 218 -2.86 -8.62 -1.95
CA ASP A 218 -3.67 -9.13 -0.85
C ASP A 218 -3.96 -10.64 -1.07
N PRO A 219 -3.59 -11.53 -0.13
CA PRO A 219 -3.90 -12.95 -0.22
C PRO A 219 -5.40 -13.24 -0.41
N ALA A 220 -6.28 -12.38 0.10
CA ALA A 220 -7.72 -12.51 -0.11
C ALA A 220 -8.13 -12.27 -1.56
N ALA A 221 -7.53 -11.28 -2.23
CA ALA A 221 -7.78 -11.01 -3.65
C ALA A 221 -7.37 -12.20 -4.52
N ILE A 222 -6.21 -12.78 -4.23
CA ILE A 222 -5.69 -13.96 -4.93
C ILE A 222 -6.68 -15.13 -4.77
N ARG A 223 -7.10 -15.44 -3.54
CA ARG A 223 -8.05 -16.53 -3.26
C ARG A 223 -9.40 -16.32 -3.96
N ILE A 224 -9.94 -15.10 -3.95
CA ILE A 224 -11.21 -14.79 -4.63
C ILE A 224 -11.05 -15.01 -6.14
N LYS A 225 -9.96 -14.52 -6.74
CA LYS A 225 -9.69 -14.71 -8.18
C LYS A 225 -9.55 -16.18 -8.54
N GLU A 226 -8.78 -16.95 -7.77
CA GLU A 226 -8.59 -18.39 -8.00
C GLU A 226 -9.91 -19.17 -7.86
N ALA A 227 -10.71 -18.87 -6.82
CA ALA A 227 -12.00 -19.52 -6.62
C ALA A 227 -12.98 -19.21 -7.76
N LEU A 228 -12.99 -17.97 -8.24
CA LEU A 228 -13.81 -17.55 -9.38
C LEU A 228 -13.34 -18.19 -10.69
N ALA A 229 -12.03 -18.24 -10.93
CA ALA A 229 -11.47 -18.90 -12.10
C ALA A 229 -11.80 -20.40 -12.11
N LYS A 230 -11.62 -21.08 -10.97
CA LYS A 230 -11.96 -22.50 -10.83
C LYS A 230 -13.46 -22.75 -11.02
N LYS A 231 -14.31 -21.88 -10.48
CA LYS A 231 -15.76 -21.97 -10.70
C LYS A 231 -16.12 -21.79 -12.18
N ALA A 232 -15.54 -20.78 -12.84
CA ALA A 232 -15.78 -20.56 -14.26
C ALA A 232 -15.29 -21.74 -15.12
N GLU A 233 -14.15 -22.34 -14.79
CA GLU A 233 -13.65 -23.54 -15.47
C GLU A 233 -14.64 -24.71 -15.36
N MET A 234 -15.12 -24.98 -14.14
CA MET A 234 -16.16 -26.00 -13.89
C MET A 234 -17.44 -25.72 -14.70
N ASP A 235 -17.88 -24.46 -14.75
CA ASP A 235 -19.07 -24.04 -15.48
C ASP A 235 -18.90 -24.17 -17.01
N ILE A 236 -17.71 -23.84 -17.55
CA ILE A 236 -17.40 -23.92 -18.99
C ILE A 236 -17.31 -25.38 -19.46
N ILE A 237 -16.59 -26.22 -18.71
CA ILE A 237 -16.33 -27.61 -19.08
C ILE A 237 -17.53 -28.50 -18.71
N GLY A 238 -18.36 -28.08 -17.76
CA GLY A 238 -19.60 -28.75 -17.39
C GLY A 238 -19.43 -29.88 -16.39
N TYR A 239 -18.44 -29.78 -15.49
CA TYR A 239 -18.25 -30.75 -14.41
C TYR A 239 -18.37 -30.10 -13.03
N THR A 240 -18.81 -30.88 -12.05
CA THR A 240 -18.94 -30.46 -10.65
C THR A 240 -17.68 -30.75 -9.84
N TYR A 241 -17.50 -30.06 -8.71
CA TYR A 241 -16.38 -30.31 -7.79
C TYR A 241 -16.30 -31.79 -7.34
N HIS A 242 -17.46 -32.42 -7.11
CA HIS A 242 -17.51 -33.84 -6.76
C HIS A 242 -16.99 -34.73 -7.88
N GLN A 243 -17.37 -34.44 -9.14
CA GLN A 243 -16.86 -35.16 -10.30
C GLN A 243 -15.33 -34.95 -10.46
N GLU A 244 -14.84 -33.71 -10.34
CA GLU A 244 -13.41 -33.39 -10.39
C GLU A 244 -12.61 -34.17 -9.34
N ARG A 245 -13.08 -34.19 -8.09
CA ARG A 245 -12.43 -34.94 -7.01
C ARG A 245 -12.46 -36.45 -7.27
N THR A 246 -13.56 -36.99 -7.79
CA THR A 246 -13.63 -38.41 -8.19
C THR A 246 -12.61 -38.72 -9.29
N PHE A 247 -12.55 -37.92 -10.36
CA PHE A 247 -11.56 -38.11 -11.43
C PHE A 247 -10.12 -38.01 -10.93
N ASN A 248 -9.81 -37.00 -10.12
CA ASN A 248 -8.49 -36.85 -9.50
C ASN A 248 -8.12 -38.04 -8.60
N THR A 249 -9.09 -38.62 -7.89
CA THR A 249 -8.87 -39.79 -7.03
C THR A 249 -8.60 -41.04 -7.88
N LEU A 250 -9.35 -41.22 -8.97
CA LEU A 250 -9.15 -42.32 -9.93
C LEU A 250 -7.79 -42.19 -10.63
N GLU A 251 -7.40 -40.98 -11.06
CA GLU A 251 -6.10 -40.73 -11.67
C GLU A 251 -4.95 -41.00 -10.67
N GLY A 252 -5.10 -40.55 -9.42
CA GLY A 252 -4.13 -40.84 -8.35
C GLY A 252 -3.98 -42.33 -8.04
N ALA A 253 -5.09 -43.08 -8.10
CA ALA A 253 -5.11 -44.54 -7.97
C ALA A 253 -4.43 -45.23 -9.18
N ALA A 254 -4.70 -44.76 -10.41
CA ALA A 254 -4.08 -45.28 -11.63
C ALA A 254 -2.56 -45.02 -11.67
N LYS A 255 -2.10 -43.88 -11.16
CA LYS A 255 -0.67 -43.57 -11.00
C LYS A 255 0.01 -44.42 -9.91
N ASN A 256 -0.74 -45.05 -9.01
CA ASN A 256 -0.23 -45.90 -7.92
C ASN A 256 -0.93 -47.29 -7.86
N PRO A 257 -0.73 -48.14 -8.89
CA PRO A 257 -1.47 -49.40 -9.06
C PRO A 257 -1.26 -50.46 -7.96
N GLY A 258 -0.29 -50.26 -7.07
CA GLY A 258 0.01 -51.17 -5.95
C GLY A 258 -0.60 -50.79 -4.59
N SER A 259 -1.40 -49.73 -4.50
CA SER A 259 -2.01 -49.31 -3.22
C SER A 259 -3.37 -50.00 -2.97
N PRO A 260 -3.78 -50.22 -1.70
CA PRO A 260 -5.13 -50.72 -1.38
C PRO A 260 -6.26 -49.84 -1.95
N ALA A 261 -6.01 -48.54 -2.14
CA ALA A 261 -6.92 -47.61 -2.79
C ALA A 261 -7.04 -47.87 -4.31
N ALA A 262 -6.00 -48.40 -4.97
CA ALA A 262 -6.05 -48.83 -6.36
C ALA A 262 -6.87 -50.12 -6.54
N VAL A 263 -6.82 -51.05 -5.58
CA VAL A 263 -7.64 -52.28 -5.59
C VAL A 263 -9.12 -51.96 -5.32
N MET A 264 -9.43 -51.00 -4.44
CA MET A 264 -10.81 -50.53 -4.25
C MET A 264 -11.32 -49.62 -5.39
N GLY A 265 -10.46 -48.77 -5.96
CA GLY A 265 -10.81 -47.89 -7.09
C GLY A 265 -11.05 -48.65 -8.40
N THR A 266 -10.29 -49.73 -8.63
CA THR A 266 -10.56 -50.67 -9.73
C THR A 266 -11.80 -51.53 -9.44
N GLY A 267 -12.06 -51.91 -8.18
CA GLY A 267 -13.28 -52.63 -7.78
C GLY A 267 -14.59 -51.84 -7.97
N LEU A 268 -14.55 -50.51 -7.84
CA LEU A 268 -15.71 -49.64 -8.08
C LEU A 268 -15.84 -49.20 -9.56
N GLY A 269 -14.73 -49.06 -10.29
CA GLY A 269 -14.73 -48.76 -11.72
C GLY A 269 -14.97 -49.98 -12.64
N MET A 270 -14.84 -51.19 -12.10
CA MET A 270 -15.10 -52.48 -12.78
C MET A 270 -16.25 -53.29 -12.14
N GLY A 271 -17.26 -52.65 -11.53
CA GLY A 271 -18.54 -53.32 -11.26
C GLY A 271 -19.30 -53.49 -12.58
N LEU A 272 -19.78 -54.66 -13.03
CA LEU A 272 -20.55 -55.68 -12.31
C LEU A 272 -20.53 -57.03 -13.07
N GLY A 273 -19.36 -57.55 -13.48
CA GLY A 273 -19.32 -58.66 -14.45
C GLY A 273 -18.72 -60.02 -14.02
N MET A 274 -17.84 -60.06 -13.02
CA MET A 274 -16.83 -61.14 -12.96
C MET A 274 -16.59 -61.72 -11.54
N VAL A 275 -17.61 -61.77 -10.69
CA VAL A 275 -17.51 -62.32 -9.31
C VAL A 275 -17.68 -63.87 -9.28
N GLY A 276 -17.88 -64.51 -10.42
CA GLY A 276 -18.31 -65.91 -10.52
C GLY A 276 -17.27 -67.00 -10.19
N PRO A 277 -16.14 -67.12 -10.92
CA PRO A 277 -15.42 -68.41 -10.95
C PRO A 277 -14.14 -68.47 -10.11
N MET A 278 -13.74 -67.41 -9.40
CA MET A 278 -12.43 -67.34 -8.74
C MET A 278 -12.43 -67.77 -7.26
N TYR A 279 -13.55 -68.30 -6.75
CA TYR A 279 -13.64 -68.78 -5.37
C TYR A 279 -13.21 -70.25 -5.20
N GLU A 280 -13.29 -71.05 -6.26
CA GLU A 280 -13.11 -72.51 -6.16
C GLU A 280 -11.65 -72.97 -6.35
N THR A 281 -10.81 -72.15 -6.98
CA THR A 281 -9.40 -72.46 -7.25
C THR A 281 -8.47 -72.17 -6.06
N VAL A 282 -8.94 -71.45 -5.05
CA VAL A 282 -8.14 -71.04 -3.87
C VAL A 282 -8.19 -72.10 -2.76
N GLY A 283 -9.23 -72.93 -2.72
CA GLY A 283 -9.40 -73.99 -1.69
C GLY A 283 -8.43 -75.16 -1.83
N GLN A 284 -8.00 -75.52 -3.04
CA GLN A 284 -7.17 -76.70 -3.30
C GLN A 284 -5.65 -76.48 -3.13
N MET A 285 -5.20 -75.25 -2.85
CA MET A 285 -3.78 -74.96 -2.58
C MET A 285 -3.39 -75.03 -1.10
N PHE A 286 -4.35 -75.24 -0.20
CA PHE A 286 -4.13 -75.14 1.26
C PHE A 286 -3.75 -76.46 1.96
N GLU A 287 -3.66 -77.59 1.23
CA GLU A 287 -3.52 -78.92 1.82
C GLU A 287 -2.13 -79.57 1.62
N SER A 288 -1.25 -78.97 0.81
CA SER A 288 0.11 -79.48 0.59
C SER A 288 1.16 -78.50 1.10
N SER A 289 1.39 -78.44 2.42
CA SER A 289 2.67 -78.05 3.05
C SER A 289 2.59 -78.06 4.58
N ARG A 290 2.78 -79.24 5.18
CA ARG A 290 3.24 -79.35 6.57
C ARG A 290 4.65 -79.92 6.60
N VAL A 291 5.43 -79.37 7.53
CA VAL A 291 6.78 -79.75 7.99
C VAL A 291 7.94 -79.13 7.20
N ARG A 292 8.57 -78.07 7.74
CA ARG A 292 9.92 -78.17 8.34
C ARG A 292 10.40 -76.87 9.04
N GLU A 293 10.93 -77.09 10.24
CA GLU A 293 12.00 -76.39 10.96
C GLU A 293 11.98 -74.88 11.25
N LYS A 294 12.02 -74.60 12.57
CA LYS A 294 12.46 -73.35 13.18
C LYS A 294 13.84 -72.95 12.65
N LYS A 295 13.93 -71.77 12.06
CA LYS A 295 15.16 -70.98 12.00
C LYS A 295 14.75 -69.53 12.28
N ASP A 296 15.33 -68.95 13.33
CA ASP A 296 15.17 -67.53 13.66
C ASP A 296 15.56 -66.70 12.44
N ILE A 297 14.57 -66.14 11.76
CA ILE A 297 14.76 -65.10 10.75
C ILE A 297 14.47 -63.80 11.48
N GLN A 298 15.52 -63.07 11.82
CA GLN A 298 15.41 -61.67 12.23
C GLN A 298 14.80 -60.88 11.07
N VAL A 299 13.52 -60.57 11.17
CA VAL A 299 12.84 -59.69 10.20
C VAL A 299 13.30 -58.27 10.50
N ILE A 300 14.15 -57.72 9.63
CA ILE A 300 14.58 -56.32 9.70
C ILE A 300 13.38 -55.45 9.31
N GLN A 301 12.79 -54.74 10.27
CA GLN A 301 11.66 -53.83 10.05
C GLN A 301 12.13 -52.37 10.10
N LYS A 302 11.66 -51.53 9.17
CA LYS A 302 11.95 -50.09 9.13
C LYS A 302 10.76 -49.30 9.68
N ALA A 303 11.01 -48.47 10.70
CA ALA A 303 10.01 -47.54 11.21
C ALA A 303 9.84 -46.36 10.26
N CYS A 304 8.59 -46.00 9.94
CA CYS A 304 8.29 -44.81 9.15
C CYS A 304 8.67 -43.54 9.93
N ALA A 305 9.49 -42.68 9.33
CA ALA A 305 9.91 -41.41 9.94
C ALA A 305 8.75 -40.45 10.24
N LYS A 306 7.60 -40.60 9.57
CA LYS A 306 6.46 -39.68 9.71
C LYS A 306 5.41 -40.16 10.73
N CYS A 307 5.14 -41.45 10.81
CA CYS A 307 4.07 -41.98 11.66
C CYS A 307 4.49 -43.14 12.58
N GLY A 308 5.75 -43.56 12.54
CA GLY A 308 6.30 -44.60 13.41
C GLY A 308 5.88 -46.04 13.05
N THR A 309 5.00 -46.24 12.07
CA THR A 309 4.54 -47.57 11.66
C THR A 309 5.71 -48.41 11.14
N LEU A 310 5.83 -49.65 11.60
CA LEU A 310 6.85 -50.59 11.16
C LEU A 310 6.48 -51.20 9.81
N ASN A 311 7.39 -51.14 8.87
CA ASN A 311 7.21 -51.65 7.50
C ASN A 311 8.29 -52.69 7.20
N GLY A 312 7.98 -53.65 6.32
CA GLY A 312 8.94 -54.65 5.86
C GLY A 312 10.09 -54.02 5.06
N GLU A 313 11.24 -54.67 5.03
CA GLU A 313 12.50 -54.14 4.47
C GLU A 313 12.40 -53.61 3.03
N GLU A 314 11.57 -54.28 2.21
CA GLU A 314 11.31 -54.01 0.77
C GLU A 314 10.14 -53.03 0.54
N SER A 315 9.50 -52.53 1.60
CA SER A 315 8.34 -51.66 1.49
C SER A 315 8.76 -50.31 0.89
N ARG A 316 8.13 -49.89 -0.21
CA ARG A 316 8.43 -48.60 -0.87
C ARG A 316 7.67 -47.42 -0.25
N PHE A 317 6.51 -47.68 0.30
CA PHE A 317 5.64 -46.71 0.96
C PHE A 317 5.21 -47.25 2.32
N CYS A 318 5.02 -46.36 3.28
CA CYS A 318 4.53 -46.72 4.60
C CYS A 318 3.08 -47.19 4.48
N SER A 319 2.79 -48.39 4.98
CA SER A 319 1.45 -48.99 4.97
C SER A 319 0.44 -48.25 5.85
N GLY A 320 0.90 -47.47 6.83
CA GLY A 320 0.05 -46.70 7.73
C GLY A 320 -0.35 -45.31 7.22
N CYS A 321 0.59 -44.56 6.64
CA CYS A 321 0.35 -43.16 6.24
C CYS A 321 0.61 -42.85 4.75
N GLY A 322 1.04 -43.83 3.96
CA GLY A 322 1.32 -43.67 2.53
C GLY A 322 2.61 -42.89 2.21
N HIS A 323 3.38 -42.48 3.21
CA HIS A 323 4.64 -41.76 3.00
C HIS A 323 5.73 -42.67 2.43
N SER A 324 6.44 -42.22 1.39
CA SER A 324 7.54 -42.98 0.79
C SER A 324 8.64 -43.25 1.82
N ILE A 325 9.12 -44.49 1.86
CA ILE A 325 10.21 -44.96 2.74
C ILE A 325 11.40 -45.49 1.93
N LEU A 326 11.41 -45.23 0.62
CA LEU A 326 12.56 -45.42 -0.26
C LEU A 326 13.66 -44.42 0.09
N THR A 327 14.58 -44.81 0.96
CA THR A 327 15.90 -44.18 1.00
C THR A 327 16.73 -44.70 -0.17
N LYS A 328 16.56 -44.09 -1.35
CA LYS A 328 17.78 -43.70 -2.06
C LYS A 328 18.38 -42.58 -1.21
N PRO A 329 19.71 -42.49 -1.03
CA PRO A 329 20.30 -41.21 -0.71
C PRO A 329 20.02 -40.34 -1.94
N GLU A 330 18.85 -39.72 -1.98
CA GLU A 330 18.78 -38.41 -2.58
C GLU A 330 19.74 -37.60 -1.72
N GLU A 331 20.96 -37.43 -2.23
CA GLU A 331 21.58 -36.13 -2.21
C GLU A 331 20.49 -35.15 -2.69
N GLN A 332 19.64 -34.73 -1.75
CA GLN A 332 19.23 -33.36 -1.69
C GLN A 332 20.55 -32.62 -1.60
N THR A 333 21.11 -32.29 -2.77
CA THR A 333 22.02 -31.19 -2.94
C THR A 333 21.21 -29.97 -2.53
N VAL A 334 21.05 -29.84 -1.22
CA VAL A 334 20.62 -28.63 -0.57
C VAL A 334 21.60 -27.61 -1.12
N LYS A 335 21.14 -26.73 -2.02
CA LYS A 335 21.96 -25.66 -2.56
C LYS A 335 22.42 -24.84 -1.36
N THR A 336 23.64 -25.10 -0.92
CA THR A 336 24.27 -24.35 0.16
C THR A 336 24.80 -23.05 -0.41
N ILE A 337 24.52 -21.95 0.25
CA ILE A 337 25.01 -20.62 -0.15
C ILE A 337 26.36 -20.41 0.54
N PRO A 338 27.45 -20.12 -0.18
CA PRO A 338 28.72 -19.82 0.49
C PRO A 338 28.59 -18.53 1.29
N CYS A 339 29.05 -18.53 2.54
CA CYS A 339 29.14 -17.33 3.37
C CYS A 339 30.16 -16.34 2.80
N SER A 340 29.81 -15.05 2.75
CA SER A 340 30.63 -13.99 2.19
C SER A 340 31.86 -13.64 3.05
N ASP A 341 31.81 -13.93 4.35
CA ASP A 341 32.92 -13.68 5.29
C ASP A 341 33.91 -14.87 5.36
N CYS A 342 33.42 -16.09 5.61
CA CYS A 342 34.29 -17.26 5.86
C CYS A 342 34.27 -18.34 4.76
N GLY A 343 33.40 -18.22 3.75
CA GLY A 343 33.28 -19.18 2.65
C GLY A 343 32.59 -20.52 2.99
N GLN A 344 32.22 -20.75 4.25
CA GLN A 344 31.55 -21.98 4.67
C GLN A 344 30.10 -22.05 4.14
N PRO A 345 29.57 -23.26 3.89
CA PRO A 345 28.22 -23.43 3.36
C PRO A 345 27.14 -23.06 4.37
N LEU A 346 26.27 -22.13 3.99
CA LEU A 346 25.05 -21.78 4.72
C LEU A 346 23.91 -22.72 4.32
N PRO A 347 23.18 -23.29 5.28
CA PRO A 347 21.95 -24.03 4.99
C PRO A 347 20.86 -23.08 4.47
N PRO A 348 19.89 -23.57 3.69
CA PRO A 348 18.77 -22.78 3.21
C PRO A 348 17.99 -22.20 4.39
N ASN A 349 17.66 -20.91 4.31
CA ASN A 349 17.00 -20.12 5.35
C ASN A 349 17.84 -19.83 6.61
N ALA A 350 19.18 -19.99 6.57
CA ALA A 350 20.04 -19.49 7.64
C ALA A 350 19.87 -17.98 7.83
N LYS A 351 19.78 -17.51 9.09
CA LYS A 351 19.79 -16.06 9.41
C LYS A 351 21.21 -15.53 9.65
N PHE A 352 22.14 -16.42 9.98
CA PHE A 352 23.55 -16.12 10.24
C PHE A 352 24.38 -17.38 9.94
N CYS A 353 25.67 -17.19 9.70
CA CYS A 353 26.62 -18.27 9.49
C CYS A 353 26.84 -19.06 10.79
N LEU A 354 26.63 -20.38 10.73
CA LEU A 354 26.85 -21.27 11.88
C LEU A 354 28.34 -21.47 12.21
N HIS A 355 29.26 -21.01 11.35
CA HIS A 355 30.70 -21.15 11.53
C HIS A 355 31.38 -19.88 12.06
N CYS A 356 31.12 -18.72 11.44
CA CYS A 356 31.75 -17.44 11.84
C CYS A 356 30.80 -16.48 12.56
N GLY A 357 29.49 -16.74 12.57
CA GLY A 357 28.49 -15.88 13.21
C GLY A 357 28.04 -14.67 12.39
N ASP A 358 28.58 -14.47 11.18
CA ASP A 358 28.21 -13.35 10.30
C ASP A 358 26.73 -13.42 9.90
N PRO A 359 25.95 -12.32 10.01
CA PRO A 359 24.56 -12.29 9.54
C PRO A 359 24.45 -12.58 8.05
N TYR A 360 23.46 -13.39 7.66
CA TYR A 360 23.24 -13.69 6.25
C TYR A 360 22.54 -12.52 5.56
N HIS A 361 23.20 -11.94 4.55
CA HIS A 361 22.70 -10.83 3.75
C HIS A 361 22.34 -11.32 2.34
N ALA A 362 21.08 -11.73 2.17
CA ALA A 362 20.62 -12.35 0.94
C ALA A 362 20.49 -11.33 -0.21
N CYS A 363 21.18 -11.58 -1.33
CA CYS A 363 20.89 -10.86 -2.56
C CYS A 363 19.45 -11.15 -3.05
N PRO A 364 18.61 -10.13 -3.30
CA PRO A 364 17.23 -10.35 -3.74
C PRO A 364 17.11 -10.98 -5.13
N LYS A 365 18.17 -10.96 -5.94
CA LYS A 365 18.18 -11.49 -7.31
C LYS A 365 18.64 -12.94 -7.40
N CYS A 366 19.72 -13.32 -6.71
CA CYS A 366 20.31 -14.66 -6.82
C CYS A 366 20.39 -15.44 -5.49
N GLY A 367 20.08 -14.81 -4.36
CA GLY A 367 20.18 -15.43 -3.04
C GLY A 367 21.62 -15.67 -2.55
N HIS A 368 22.64 -15.16 -3.26
CA HIS A 368 24.01 -15.20 -2.76
C HIS A 368 24.19 -14.27 -1.57
N ASP A 369 24.99 -14.69 -0.59
CA ASP A 369 25.36 -13.87 0.56
C ASP A 369 26.29 -12.73 0.12
N HIS A 370 26.20 -11.55 0.74
CA HIS A 370 27.07 -10.44 0.40
C HIS A 370 27.61 -9.75 1.65
N PRO A 371 28.79 -9.12 1.58
CA PRO A 371 29.31 -8.40 2.73
C PRO A 371 28.40 -7.24 3.11
N ALA A 372 28.37 -6.90 4.40
CA ALA A 372 27.61 -5.77 4.91
C ALA A 372 28.00 -4.47 4.18
N GLY A 373 27.00 -3.70 3.73
CA GLY A 373 27.21 -2.44 3.00
C GLY A 373 27.64 -2.58 1.53
N ALA A 374 27.67 -3.80 0.96
CA ALA A 374 27.93 -3.98 -0.46
C ALA A 374 26.89 -3.25 -1.33
N VAL A 375 27.35 -2.48 -2.31
CA VAL A 375 26.47 -1.78 -3.28
C VAL A 375 26.03 -2.71 -4.41
N LYS A 376 26.84 -3.74 -4.73
CA LYS A 376 26.57 -4.73 -5.77
C LYS A 376 26.81 -6.13 -5.24
N CYS A 377 25.97 -7.07 -5.66
CA CYS A 377 26.16 -8.49 -5.40
C CYS A 377 27.45 -8.98 -6.08
N PRO A 378 28.38 -9.60 -5.33
CA PRO A 378 29.64 -10.09 -5.90
C PRO A 378 29.45 -11.25 -6.89
N ASP A 379 28.33 -11.97 -6.79
CA ASP A 379 28.03 -13.14 -7.62
C ASP A 379 27.27 -12.77 -8.90
N CYS A 380 26.12 -12.08 -8.78
CA CYS A 380 25.27 -11.77 -9.94
C CYS A 380 25.34 -10.31 -10.45
N GLY A 381 26.10 -9.44 -9.78
CA GLY A 381 26.29 -8.04 -10.15
C GLY A 381 25.08 -7.11 -9.94
N ALA A 382 23.99 -7.60 -9.36
CA ALA A 382 22.80 -6.80 -9.06
C ALA A 382 23.08 -5.70 -8.04
N LEU A 383 22.41 -4.56 -8.17
CA LEU A 383 22.43 -3.53 -7.12
C LEU A 383 21.70 -4.04 -5.88
N LEU A 384 22.28 -3.82 -4.71
CA LEU A 384 21.74 -4.30 -3.44
C LEU A 384 20.95 -3.19 -2.74
N PRO A 385 19.83 -3.52 -2.05
CA PRO A 385 19.06 -2.56 -1.28
C PRO A 385 19.93 -1.85 -0.24
N MET A 386 19.70 -0.55 -0.07
CA MET A 386 20.42 0.28 0.92
C MET A 386 19.46 0.69 2.04
N PRO A 387 19.94 0.87 3.28
CA PRO A 387 19.09 1.38 4.35
C PRO A 387 18.74 2.85 4.09
N CYS A 388 17.48 3.20 4.34
CA CYS A 388 16.98 4.56 4.31
C CYS A 388 17.71 5.41 5.36
N ARG A 389 18.14 6.61 4.98
CA ARG A 389 18.90 7.50 5.87
C ARG A 389 18.12 8.05 7.06
N GLU A 390 16.81 8.13 6.93
CA GLU A 390 15.95 8.69 7.99
C GLU A 390 15.35 7.61 8.90
N CYS A 391 14.84 6.49 8.35
CA CYS A 391 14.17 5.46 9.13
C CYS A 391 14.87 4.08 9.16
N GLY A 392 15.97 3.89 8.44
CA GLY A 392 16.72 2.63 8.40
C GLY A 392 16.10 1.49 7.56
N GLU A 393 14.88 1.66 7.03
CA GLU A 393 14.22 0.66 6.19
C GLU A 393 15.01 0.37 4.91
N LEU A 394 15.12 -0.89 4.49
CA LEU A 394 15.79 -1.23 3.24
C LEU A 394 14.98 -0.71 2.04
N VAL A 395 15.63 0.11 1.23
CA VAL A 395 15.09 0.69 0.00
C VAL A 395 15.86 0.20 -1.21
N ASP A 396 15.19 0.13 -2.35
CA ASP A 396 15.86 -0.14 -3.62
C ASP A 396 16.98 0.90 -3.85
N ALA A 397 18.15 0.46 -4.32
CA ALA A 397 19.31 1.33 -4.55
C ALA A 397 19.02 2.48 -5.53
N GLU A 398 18.02 2.32 -6.41
CA GLU A 398 17.60 3.33 -7.38
C GLU A 398 16.36 4.13 -6.94
N ALA A 399 15.80 3.83 -5.76
CA ALA A 399 14.65 4.54 -5.24
C ALA A 399 15.01 6.01 -4.94
N LYS A 400 14.26 6.96 -5.52
CA LYS A 400 14.41 8.40 -5.21
C LYS A 400 13.84 8.78 -3.85
N PHE A 401 12.88 8.03 -3.33
CA PHE A 401 12.21 8.26 -2.05
C PHE A 401 12.03 6.95 -1.30
N CYS A 402 12.10 7.00 0.03
CA CYS A 402 11.80 5.85 0.87
C CYS A 402 10.28 5.57 0.85
N PRO A 403 9.82 4.34 0.51
CA PRO A 403 8.40 4.01 0.50
C PRO A 403 7.78 3.96 1.90
N SER A 404 8.59 3.83 2.96
CA SER A 404 8.10 3.75 4.33
C SER A 404 7.97 5.11 5.02
N CYS A 405 8.98 5.99 4.91
CA CYS A 405 8.96 7.30 5.59
C CYS A 405 8.81 8.51 4.64
N GLY A 406 8.91 8.31 3.31
CA GLY A 406 8.77 9.38 2.31
C GLY A 406 10.01 10.25 2.12
N SER A 407 11.10 9.98 2.84
CA SER A 407 12.33 10.78 2.77
C SER A 407 13.08 10.59 1.45
N SER A 408 13.63 11.69 0.91
CA SER A 408 14.43 11.65 -0.32
C SER A 408 15.72 10.87 -0.09
N GLN A 409 15.97 9.88 -0.96
CA GLN A 409 17.22 9.12 -0.97
C GLN A 409 18.20 9.66 -2.03
N VAL A 410 17.77 10.65 -2.80
CA VAL A 410 18.61 11.33 -3.78
C VAL A 410 19.75 12.02 -3.05
N LEU A 411 20.96 11.61 -3.37
CA LEU A 411 22.16 12.26 -2.89
C LEU A 411 22.33 13.61 -3.59
N ALA A 412 22.55 14.66 -2.82
CA ALA A 412 22.84 15.99 -3.33
C ALA A 412 24.26 16.41 -2.96
N CYS A 413 24.94 17.10 -3.87
CA CYS A 413 26.23 17.70 -3.61
C CYS A 413 26.09 18.81 -2.55
N PRO A 414 26.86 18.80 -1.45
CA PRO A 414 26.79 19.86 -0.44
C PRO A 414 27.26 21.23 -0.96
N GLY A 415 28.05 21.27 -2.04
CA GLY A 415 28.54 22.52 -2.62
C GLY A 415 27.56 23.23 -3.56
N CYS A 416 26.75 22.49 -4.32
CA CYS A 416 25.86 23.07 -5.35
C CYS A 416 24.45 22.46 -5.41
N ASN A 417 24.14 21.54 -4.51
CA ASN A 417 22.89 20.79 -4.43
C ASN A 417 22.52 19.96 -5.67
N HIS A 418 23.47 19.74 -6.60
CA HIS A 418 23.25 18.88 -7.75
C HIS A 418 23.13 17.41 -7.34
N GLU A 419 22.28 16.65 -8.03
CA GLU A 419 22.09 15.22 -7.82
C GLU A 419 23.38 14.45 -8.15
N ILE A 420 23.85 13.64 -7.20
CA ILE A 420 25.09 12.84 -7.34
C ILE A 420 24.76 11.36 -7.23
N LYS A 421 25.57 10.52 -7.88
CA LYS A 421 25.42 9.06 -7.84
C LYS A 421 26.26 8.43 -6.71
N PRO A 422 25.80 7.34 -6.08
CA PRO A 422 26.60 6.58 -5.12
C PRO A 422 27.98 6.21 -5.70
N GLY A 423 29.05 6.48 -4.95
CA GLY A 423 30.43 6.19 -5.36
C GLY A 423 31.12 7.27 -6.22
N GLN A 424 30.46 8.39 -6.55
CA GLN A 424 31.11 9.53 -7.21
C GLN A 424 32.11 10.21 -6.28
N LYS A 425 33.38 10.34 -6.66
CA LYS A 425 34.41 11.00 -5.84
C LYS A 425 34.36 12.52 -5.89
N PHE A 426 33.78 13.08 -6.96
CA PHE A 426 33.66 14.51 -7.20
C PHE A 426 32.32 14.82 -7.85
N CYS A 427 31.74 15.98 -7.53
CA CYS A 427 30.55 16.49 -8.21
C CYS A 427 30.92 16.92 -9.64
N MET A 428 30.17 16.44 -10.63
CA MET A 428 30.46 16.74 -12.05
C MET A 428 30.06 18.15 -12.48
N GLU A 429 29.23 18.84 -11.70
CA GLU A 429 28.82 20.23 -11.99
C GLU A 429 29.75 21.26 -11.36
N CYS A 430 30.08 21.12 -10.06
CA CYS A 430 30.84 22.14 -9.33
C CYS A 430 32.26 21.72 -8.93
N GLY A 431 32.68 20.48 -9.20
CA GLY A 431 34.00 19.97 -8.84
C GLY A 431 34.22 19.69 -7.35
N HIS A 432 33.19 19.87 -6.51
CA HIS A 432 33.29 19.63 -5.06
C HIS A 432 33.62 18.16 -4.77
N LYS A 433 34.62 17.93 -3.91
CA LYS A 433 35.04 16.57 -3.51
C LYS A 433 34.01 15.96 -2.58
N LEU A 434 33.50 14.78 -2.94
CA LEU A 434 32.47 14.08 -2.17
C LEU A 434 33.15 13.10 -1.21
N THR A 435 32.85 13.22 0.08
CA THR A 435 33.34 12.30 1.13
C THR A 435 32.24 11.30 1.47
N TRP A 436 32.50 10.01 1.23
CA TRP A 436 31.63 8.92 1.63
C TRP A 436 32.21 8.31 2.91
N ASN A 437 31.51 8.43 4.04
CA ASN A 437 31.93 7.74 5.25
C ASN A 437 31.55 6.26 5.10
N GLU A 438 32.54 5.39 4.88
CA GLU A 438 32.38 3.92 4.80
C GLU A 438 32.28 3.25 6.18
N SER A 439 31.96 3.98 7.26
CA SER A 439 32.16 3.48 8.64
C SER A 439 31.18 4.01 9.70
N GLU A 440 29.87 3.95 9.46
CA GLU A 440 28.86 4.03 10.54
C GLU A 440 28.16 2.68 10.70
N GLY A 441 28.97 1.66 10.99
CA GLY A 441 28.55 0.28 11.26
C GLY A 441 29.50 -0.43 12.23
N ARG A 442 30.09 0.33 13.18
CA ARG A 442 30.76 -0.20 14.37
C ARG A 442 30.57 0.79 15.52
N GLU A 443 29.41 0.69 16.18
CA GLU A 443 29.28 0.69 17.64
C GLU A 443 28.19 -0.28 18.05
#